data_AF-A0A8I0AAT1-F1
#
_entry.id   AF-A0A8I0AAT1-F1
#
_cell.length_a   1.000
_cell.length_b   1.000
_cell.length_c   1.000
_cell.angle_alpha   90.00
_cell.angle_beta   90.00
_cell.angle_gamma   90.00
#
_symmetry.space_group_name_H-M   'P 1'
#
loop_
_entity.id
_entity.type
_entity.pdbx_description
1 polymer ?
#
loop_
_entity_poly.entity_id
_entity_poly.type
_entity_poly.pdbx_seq_one_letter_code
_entity_poly.pdbx_strand_id
1 'polypeptide(L)'
;MFQQIFLAVIGFCAGVIIAGGVVGLLIGLSIVPRYAGVTHTGKHILLYEDITLLGIVFGNLFFLYRWPIPGGMVFLGLCGLFSGIFLGGWIMALAEMADVFPIFSRRIKLTNGIRLVVIAVALGKALGSLYYFYQRWFP
;
A
#
# COMPACT_ATOMS: atom_id res chain seq x y z
N MET A 1 11.00 29.50 18.93
CA MET A 1 12.14 29.05 18.09
C MET A 1 12.44 27.56 18.29
N PHE A 2 12.84 27.09 19.48
CA PHE A 2 13.20 25.67 19.70
C PHE A 2 12.08 24.67 19.36
N GLN A 3 10.83 25.00 19.70
CA GLN A 3 9.66 24.17 19.35
C GLN A 3 9.47 24.04 17.84
N GLN A 4 9.62 25.12 17.06
CA GLN A 4 9.45 25.09 15.61
C GLN A 4 10.54 24.24 14.93
N ILE A 5 11.78 24.34 15.41
CA ILE A 5 12.88 23.50 14.93
C ILE A 5 12.61 22.02 15.24
N PHE A 6 12.13 21.72 16.45
CA PHE A 6 11.77 20.35 16.84
C PHE A 6 10.63 19.78 15.99
N LEU A 7 9.56 20.56 15.77
CA LEU A 7 8.45 20.19 14.90
C LEU A 7 8.91 19.99 13.45
N ALA A 8 9.84 20.81 12.95
CA ALA A 8 10.41 20.66 11.62
C ALA A 8 11.20 19.36 11.48
N VAL A 9 12.01 18.99 12.48
CA VAL A 9 12.77 17.74 12.49
C VAL A 9 11.82 16.52 12.51
N ILE A 10 10.81 16.53 13.38
CA ILE A 10 9.81 15.44 13.43
C ILE A 10 9.07 15.34 12.10
N GLY A 11 8.63 16.47 11.54
CA GLY A 11 7.94 16.50 10.25
C GLY A 11 8.81 15.95 9.11
N PHE A 12 10.10 16.29 9.10
CA PHE A 12 11.05 15.76 8.12
C PHE A 12 11.25 14.25 8.28
N CYS A 13 11.49 13.76 9.51
CA CYS A 13 11.64 12.33 9.78
C CYS A 13 10.39 11.54 9.40
N ALA A 14 9.21 12.04 9.76
CA ALA A 14 7.94 11.43 9.37
C ALA A 14 7.78 11.39 7.84
N GLY A 15 8.14 12.48 7.16
CA GLY A 15 8.13 12.56 5.69
C GLY A 15 9.02 11.51 5.04
N VAL A 16 10.26 11.33 5.54
CA VAL A 16 11.20 10.31 5.04
C VAL A 16 10.65 8.90 5.24
N ILE A 17 10.07 8.61 6.40
CA ILE A 17 9.47 7.30 6.70
C ILE A 17 8.31 7.00 5.75
N ILE A 18 7.41 7.97 5.55
CA ILE A 18 6.24 7.80 4.66
C ILE A 18 6.71 7.64 3.20
N ALA A 19 7.64 8.45 2.73
CA ALA A 19 8.18 8.35 1.38
C ALA A 19 8.84 6.99 1.15
N GLY A 20 9.70 6.54 2.07
CA GLY A 20 10.33 5.22 2.01
C GLY A 20 9.29 4.08 2.00
N GLY A 21 8.23 4.19 2.81
CA GLY A 21 7.14 3.22 2.83
C GLY A 21 6.38 3.14 1.51
N VAL A 22 6.04 4.29 0.90
CA VAL A 22 5.32 4.34 -0.38
C VAL A 22 6.16 3.78 -1.52
N VAL A 23 7.44 4.16 -1.60
CA VAL A 23 8.37 3.66 -2.64
C VAL A 23 8.62 2.16 -2.45
N GLY A 24 8.89 1.73 -1.22
CA GLY A 24 9.06 0.32 -0.89
C GLY A 24 7.85 -0.53 -1.24
N LEU A 25 6.64 0.00 -1.04
CA LEU A 25 5.41 -0.67 -1.42
C LEU A 25 5.25 -0.74 -2.95
N LEU A 26 5.51 0.35 -3.67
CA LEU A 26 5.43 0.38 -5.14
C LEU A 26 6.37 -0.63 -5.81
N ILE A 27 7.61 -0.72 -5.32
CA ILE A 27 8.61 -1.68 -5.79
C ILE A 27 8.25 -3.09 -5.32
N GLY A 28 7.87 -3.25 -4.04
CA GLY A 28 7.53 -4.54 -3.43
C GLY A 28 6.33 -5.22 -4.09
N LEU A 29 5.31 -4.46 -4.47
CA LEU A 29 4.17 -4.96 -5.26
C LEU A 29 4.51 -5.15 -6.75
N SER A 30 5.70 -4.75 -7.21
CA SER A 30 6.16 -4.91 -8.59
C SER A 30 5.23 -4.32 -9.66
N ILE A 31 4.42 -3.31 -9.32
CA ILE A 31 3.44 -2.71 -10.23
C ILE A 31 4.15 -2.01 -11.39
N VAL A 32 5.15 -1.19 -11.06
CA VAL A 32 5.97 -0.43 -12.02
C VAL A 32 6.74 -1.36 -12.99
N PRO A 33 7.54 -2.34 -12.51
CA PRO A 33 8.24 -3.25 -13.41
C PRO A 33 7.30 -4.14 -14.23
N ARG A 34 6.09 -4.44 -13.74
CA ARG A 34 5.08 -5.20 -14.48
C ARG A 34 4.51 -4.41 -15.65
N TYR A 35 4.20 -3.14 -15.46
CA TYR A 35 3.81 -2.26 -16.58
C TYR A 35 4.92 -2.15 -17.62
N ALA A 36 6.18 -1.98 -17.18
CA ALA A 36 7.33 -1.97 -18.08
C ALA A 36 7.53 -3.31 -18.81
N GLY A 37 7.18 -4.43 -18.18
CA GLY A 37 7.18 -5.77 -18.79
C GLY A 37 6.11 -5.94 -19.86
N VAL A 38 4.88 -5.49 -19.60
CA VAL A 38 3.77 -5.54 -20.57
C VAL A 38 4.03 -4.67 -21.80
N THR A 39 4.64 -3.50 -21.63
CA THR A 39 5.02 -2.61 -22.75
C THR A 39 6.31 -3.04 -23.44
N HIS A 40 6.91 -4.18 -23.07
CA HIS A 40 8.21 -4.67 -23.55
C HIS A 40 9.33 -3.62 -23.43
N THR A 41 9.22 -2.70 -22.47
CA THR A 41 10.13 -1.56 -22.28
C THR A 41 10.87 -1.68 -20.94
N GLY A 42 11.23 -2.89 -20.54
CA GLY A 42 11.95 -3.18 -19.28
C GLY A 42 13.32 -2.48 -19.15
N LYS A 43 13.92 -2.02 -20.26
CA LYS A 43 15.15 -1.22 -20.23
C LYS A 43 14.98 0.16 -19.57
N HIS A 44 13.76 0.66 -19.47
CA HIS A 44 13.46 2.01 -18.98
C HIS A 44 12.68 2.02 -17.67
N ILE A 45 12.83 0.98 -16.82
CA ILE A 45 12.12 0.87 -15.53
C ILE A 45 12.30 2.11 -14.65
N LEU A 46 13.52 2.67 -14.61
CA LEU A 46 13.81 3.88 -13.83
C LEU A 46 12.94 5.09 -14.26
N LEU A 47 12.66 5.24 -15.56
CA LEU A 47 11.78 6.32 -16.03
C LEU A 47 10.34 6.12 -15.56
N TYR A 48 9.84 4.88 -15.53
CA TYR A 48 8.51 4.60 -14.99
C TYR A 48 8.43 4.90 -13.49
N GLU A 49 9.50 4.60 -12.75
CA GLU A 49 9.60 4.90 -11.33
C GLU A 49 9.62 6.42 -11.07
N ASP A 50 10.46 7.15 -11.80
CA ASP A 50 10.57 8.61 -11.69
C ASP A 50 9.24 9.32 -12.01
N ILE A 51 8.52 8.90 -13.05
CA ILE A 51 7.21 9.45 -13.40
C ILE A 51 6.18 9.14 -12.31
N THR A 52 6.23 7.95 -11.71
CA THR A 52 5.34 7.57 -10.61
C THR A 52 5.62 8.42 -9.36
N LEU A 53 6.89 8.64 -9.02
CA LEU A 53 7.32 9.52 -7.93
C LEU A 53 6.86 10.96 -8.18
N LEU A 54 7.04 11.46 -9.40
CA LEU A 54 6.57 12.79 -9.79
C LEU A 54 5.05 12.91 -9.64
N GLY A 55 4.30 11.88 -10.04
CA GLY A 55 2.85 11.79 -9.82
C GLY A 55 2.44 11.85 -8.35
N ILE A 56 3.17 11.16 -7.46
CA ILE A 56 2.92 11.20 -6.00
C ILE A 56 3.19 12.59 -5.44
N VAL A 57 4.30 13.23 -5.83
CA VAL A 57 4.64 14.59 -5.41
C VAL A 57 3.56 15.56 -5.87
N PHE A 58 3.15 15.49 -7.14
CA PHE A 58 2.11 16.34 -7.70
C PHE A 58 0.75 16.10 -7.04
N GLY A 59 0.39 14.85 -6.76
CA GLY A 59 -0.82 14.50 -6.02
C GLY A 59 -0.84 15.04 -4.59
N ASN A 60 0.29 15.00 -3.89
CA ASN A 60 0.43 15.59 -2.55
C ASN A 60 0.29 17.12 -2.58
N LEU A 61 0.93 17.78 -3.55
CA LEU A 61 0.77 19.22 -3.78
C LEU A 61 -0.70 19.57 -4.03
N PHE A 62 -1.39 18.79 -4.86
CA PHE A 62 -2.80 19.00 -5.17
C PHE A 62 -3.69 18.84 -3.93
N PHE A 63 -3.44 17.81 -3.12
CA PHE A 63 -4.17 17.55 -1.88
C PHE A 63 -3.96 18.65 -0.82
N LEU A 64 -2.71 19.12 -0.67
CA LEU A 64 -2.33 20.08 0.36
C LEU A 64 -2.78 21.51 0.04
N TYR A 65 -2.60 21.95 -1.21
CA TYR A 65 -2.93 23.32 -1.62
C TYR A 65 -4.38 23.47 -2.11
N ARG A 66 -5.14 22.36 -2.24
CA ARG A 66 -6.53 22.34 -2.72
C ARG A 66 -6.76 23.23 -3.93
N TRP A 67 -5.88 23.10 -4.94
CA TRP A 67 -5.93 23.94 -6.12
C TRP A 67 -7.28 23.79 -6.84
N PRO A 68 -8.06 24.87 -7.04
CA PRO A 68 -9.33 24.78 -7.74
C PRO A 68 -9.05 24.52 -9.22
N ILE A 69 -9.29 23.28 -9.68
CA ILE A 69 -9.25 22.96 -11.11
C ILE A 69 -10.64 23.22 -11.71
N PRO A 70 -10.78 24.18 -12.65
CA PRO A 70 -12.01 24.36 -13.42
C PRO A 70 -12.10 23.28 -14.51
N GLY A 71 -12.29 22.01 -14.09
CA GLY A 71 -12.27 20.85 -14.97
C GLY A 71 -13.64 20.24 -15.26
N GLY A 72 -14.68 20.66 -14.54
CA GLY A 72 -16.04 20.16 -14.69
C GLY A 72 -16.16 18.64 -14.63
N MET A 73 -17.20 18.09 -15.28
CA MET A 73 -17.48 16.64 -15.31
C MET A 73 -16.45 15.84 -16.12
N VAL A 74 -15.87 16.43 -17.17
CA VAL A 74 -14.94 15.72 -18.08
C VAL A 74 -13.62 15.42 -17.40
N PHE A 75 -13.06 16.39 -16.66
CA PHE A 75 -11.83 16.18 -15.90
C PHE A 75 -12.02 15.14 -14.78
N LEU A 76 -13.16 15.18 -14.08
CA LEU A 76 -13.51 14.16 -13.09
C LEU A 76 -13.62 12.76 -13.70
N GLY A 77 -14.22 12.65 -14.89
CA GLY A 77 -14.31 11.39 -15.63
C GLY A 77 -12.93 10.84 -16.02
N LEU A 78 -12.03 11.70 -16.52
CA LEU A 78 -10.65 11.32 -16.83
C LEU A 78 -9.87 10.89 -15.57
N CYS A 79 -9.94 11.67 -14.49
CA CYS A 79 -9.31 11.31 -13.22
C CYS A 79 -9.84 9.98 -12.68
N GLY A 80 -11.15 9.74 -12.77
CA GLY A 80 -11.78 8.48 -12.38
C GLY A 80 -11.28 7.29 -13.21
N LEU A 81 -11.16 7.46 -14.52
CA LEU A 81 -10.64 6.43 -15.43
C LEU A 81 -9.17 6.09 -15.10
N PHE A 82 -8.31 7.11 -14.95
CA PHE A 82 -6.90 6.88 -14.59
C PHE A 82 -6.76 6.23 -13.21
N SER A 83 -7.55 6.68 -12.22
CA SER A 83 -7.59 6.05 -10.90
C SER A 83 -8.04 4.60 -10.97
N GLY A 84 -9.00 4.27 -11.84
CA GLY A 84 -9.49 2.91 -12.05
C GLY A 84 -8.42 2.00 -12.66
N ILE A 85 -7.70 2.46 -13.67
CA ILE A 85 -6.59 1.69 -14.28
C ILE A 85 -5.49 1.42 -13.24
N PHE A 86 -5.13 2.44 -12.47
CA PHE A 86 -4.14 2.31 -11.40
C PHE A 86 -4.57 1.33 -10.31
N LEU A 87 -5.81 1.46 -9.82
CA LEU A 87 -6.38 0.57 -8.81
C LEU A 87 -6.47 -0.87 -9.32
N GLY A 88 -6.83 -1.08 -10.58
CA GLY A 88 -6.86 -2.38 -11.24
C GLY A 88 -5.49 -3.06 -11.24
N GLY A 89 -4.43 -2.30 -11.59
CA GLY A 89 -3.05 -2.79 -11.51
C GLY A 89 -2.61 -3.14 -10.09
N TRP A 90 -3.01 -2.31 -9.11
CA TRP A 90 -2.78 -2.58 -7.69
C TRP A 90 -3.43 -3.88 -7.21
N ILE A 91 -4.70 -4.10 -7.54
CA ILE A 91 -5.42 -5.32 -7.16
C ILE A 91 -4.78 -6.55 -7.81
N MET A 92 -4.41 -6.46 -9.09
CA MET A 92 -3.76 -7.56 -9.80
C MET A 92 -2.37 -7.89 -9.23
N ALA A 93 -1.62 -6.89 -8.78
CA ALA A 93 -0.33 -7.08 -8.12
C ALA A 93 -0.50 -7.71 -6.73
N LEU A 94 -1.48 -7.23 -5.95
CA LEU A 94 -1.81 -7.82 -4.65
C LEU A 94 -2.25 -9.28 -4.78
N ALA A 95 -3.02 -9.62 -5.82
CA ALA A 95 -3.43 -10.99 -6.09
C ALA A 95 -2.22 -11.92 -6.34
N GLU A 96 -1.27 -11.50 -7.18
CA GLU A 96 -0.03 -12.27 -7.39
C GLU A 96 0.78 -12.45 -6.11
N MET A 97 0.92 -11.37 -5.33
CA MET A 97 1.62 -11.45 -4.05
C MET A 97 0.89 -12.37 -3.06
N ALA A 98 -0.45 -12.42 -3.12
CA ALA A 98 -1.25 -13.32 -2.31
C ALA A 98 -0.98 -14.80 -2.64
N ASP A 99 -0.83 -15.11 -3.93
CA ASP A 99 -0.52 -16.47 -4.41
C ASP A 99 0.91 -16.93 -4.04
N VAL A 100 1.81 -15.99 -3.75
CA VAL A 100 3.15 -16.31 -3.24
C VAL A 100 3.11 -16.78 -1.78
N PHE A 101 2.14 -16.35 -0.96
CA PHE A 101 2.07 -16.76 0.46
C PHE A 101 1.96 -18.28 0.66
N PRO A 102 1.09 -19.02 -0.05
CA PRO A 102 1.06 -20.49 0.03
C PRO A 102 2.39 -21.14 -0.30
N ILE A 103 3.10 -20.63 -1.32
CA ILE A 103 4.40 -21.16 -1.76
C ILE A 103 5.45 -20.94 -0.66
N PHE A 104 5.50 -19.73 -0.12
CA PHE A 104 6.39 -19.36 0.99
C PHE A 104 6.11 -20.20 2.25
N SER A 105 4.83 -20.38 2.60
CA SER A 105 4.39 -21.22 3.72
C SER A 105 4.84 -22.67 3.58
N ARG A 106 4.76 -23.25 2.36
CA ARG A 106 5.28 -24.59 2.08
C ARG A 106 6.82 -24.65 2.18
N ARG A 107 7.52 -23.63 1.69
CA ARG A 107 9.00 -23.56 1.71
C ARG A 107 9.58 -23.47 3.12
N ILE A 108 8.89 -22.80 4.04
CA ILE A 108 9.26 -22.71 5.45
C ILE A 108 8.89 -24.00 6.23
N LYS A 109 8.34 -25.02 5.55
CA LYS A 109 7.79 -26.24 6.17
C LYS A 109 6.72 -25.94 7.22
N LEU A 110 6.04 -24.80 7.09
CA LEU A 110 4.95 -24.40 7.97
C LEU A 110 3.79 -25.40 7.86
N THR A 111 3.71 -26.14 6.75
CA THR A 111 2.83 -27.31 6.51
C THR A 111 2.86 -28.37 7.61
N ASN A 112 4.00 -28.61 8.26
CA ASN A 112 4.07 -29.56 9.38
C ASN A 112 3.41 -29.02 10.66
N GLY A 113 3.33 -27.69 10.80
CA GLY A 113 2.78 -26.98 11.95
C GLY A 113 1.38 -26.38 11.73
N ILE A 114 0.78 -26.49 10.54
CA ILE A 114 -0.54 -25.89 10.24
C ILE A 114 -1.60 -26.32 11.27
N ARG A 115 -1.56 -27.57 11.76
CA ARG A 115 -2.47 -28.02 12.84
C ARG A 115 -2.34 -27.18 14.10
N LEU A 116 -1.10 -26.92 14.56
CA LEU A 116 -0.85 -26.08 15.73
C LEU A 116 -1.24 -24.63 15.48
N VAL A 117 -0.97 -24.11 14.28
CA VAL A 117 -1.37 -22.74 13.89
C VAL A 117 -2.90 -22.60 13.90
N VAL A 118 -3.63 -23.55 13.35
CA VAL A 118 -5.10 -23.54 13.34
C VAL A 118 -5.66 -23.62 14.76
N ILE A 119 -5.10 -24.47 15.62
CA ILE A 119 -5.50 -24.57 17.04
C ILE A 119 -5.20 -23.25 17.77
N ALA A 120 -4.05 -22.64 17.55
CA ALA A 120 -3.69 -21.36 18.16
C ALA A 120 -4.62 -20.22 17.71
N VAL A 121 -4.98 -20.16 16.42
CA VAL A 121 -5.95 -19.18 15.91
C VAL A 121 -7.35 -19.42 16.48
N ALA A 122 -7.79 -20.68 16.57
CA ALA A 122 -9.07 -21.04 17.16
C ALA A 122 -9.13 -20.67 18.65
N LEU A 123 -8.08 -20.98 19.42
CA LEU A 123 -7.95 -20.58 20.82
C LEU A 123 -7.91 -19.06 20.98
N GLY A 124 -7.17 -18.36 20.12
CA GLY A 124 -7.11 -16.90 20.14
C GLY A 124 -8.49 -16.26 19.90
N LYS A 125 -9.26 -16.79 18.93
CA LYS A 125 -10.64 -16.34 18.69
C LYS A 125 -11.58 -16.68 19.85
N ALA A 126 -11.43 -17.86 20.45
CA ALA A 126 -12.24 -18.28 21.60
C ALA A 126 -11.94 -17.43 22.85
N LEU A 127 -10.67 -17.16 23.14
CA LEU A 127 -10.26 -16.28 24.24
C LEU A 127 -10.68 -14.83 23.97
N GLY A 128 -10.52 -14.35 22.73
CA GLY A 128 -10.95 -13.02 22.33
C GLY A 128 -12.45 -12.82 22.47
N SER A 129 -13.27 -13.81 22.10
CA SER A 129 -14.73 -13.74 22.29
C SER A 129 -15.10 -13.83 23.78
N LEU A 130 -14.44 -14.67 24.57
CA LEU A 130 -14.67 -14.76 26.02
C LEU A 130 -14.32 -13.45 26.73
N TYR A 131 -13.22 -12.82 26.34
CA TYR A 131 -12.80 -11.53 26.88
C TYR A 131 -13.76 -10.41 26.49
N TYR A 132 -14.24 -10.41 25.23
CA TYR A 132 -15.26 -9.48 24.75
C TYR A 132 -16.55 -9.57 25.57
N PHE A 133 -17.01 -10.80 25.85
CA PHE A 133 -18.18 -11.03 26.71
C PHE A 133 -17.91 -10.65 28.18
N TYR A 134 -16.71 -10.89 28.69
CA TYR A 134 -16.32 -10.55 30.05
C TYR A 134 -16.26 -9.03 30.28
N GLN A 135 -15.71 -8.27 29.33
CA GLN A 135 -15.69 -6.80 29.40
C GLN A 135 -17.06 -6.15 29.12
N ARG A 136 -18.10 -6.94 28.79
CA ARG A 136 -19.45 -6.44 28.44
C ARG A 136 -19.37 -5.31 27.41
N TRP A 137 -18.52 -5.45 26.39
CA TRP A 137 -18.52 -4.56 25.23
C TRP A 137 -19.74 -4.88 24.36
N PHE A 138 -20.93 -4.61 24.88
CA PHE A 138 -22.15 -4.50 24.12
C PHE A 138 -22.32 -3.01 23.76
N PRO A 139 -22.75 -2.66 22.53
CA PRO A 139 -23.55 -1.44 22.37
C PRO A 139 -24.86 -1.56 23.16
#